data_AF-A0A3R8N817-F1
#
_entry.id   AF-A0A3R8N817-F1
#
_cell.length_a   1.000
_cell.length_b   1.000
_cell.length_c   1.000
_cell.angle_alpha   90.00
_cell.angle_beta   90.00
_cell.angle_gamma   90.00
#
_symmetry.space_group_name_H-M   'P 1'
#
loop_
_entity.id
_entity.type
_entity.pdbx_description
1 polymer ?
#
loop_
_entity_poly.entity_id
_entity_poly.type
_entity_poly.pdbx_seq_one_letter_code
_entity_poly.pdbx_strand_id
1 'polypeptide(L)'
;MTASLGPVTEQRFFEAFSDTALVPAKIAARLVGLDTDTLSEMTDEGLIRAVRKGRLRSYTEHDLRAYLLEGPDAPPRERKPKQVVAASRGRVVPFSKRAAAGKR
;
A
#
# COMPACT_ATOMS: atom_id res chain seq x y z
N MET A 1 -21.09 0.56 12.08
CA MET A 1 -21.70 0.69 10.74
C MET A 1 -20.55 0.78 9.75
N THR A 2 -20.35 -0.22 8.90
CA THR A 2 -19.36 -0.15 7.82
C THR A 2 -19.88 0.81 6.76
N ALA A 3 -19.28 1.99 6.65
CA ALA A 3 -19.61 2.93 5.59
C ALA A 3 -19.25 2.29 4.23
N SER A 4 -20.18 2.30 3.28
CA SER A 4 -20.02 1.68 1.96
C SER A 4 -20.04 2.74 0.86
N LEU A 5 -19.24 2.55 -0.18
CA LEU A 5 -19.11 3.48 -1.32
C LEU A 5 -20.25 3.37 -2.35
N GLY A 6 -21.23 2.51 -2.09
CA GLY A 6 -22.29 2.16 -3.04
C GLY A 6 -21.86 1.05 -4.01
N PRO A 7 -22.82 0.28 -4.56
CA PRO A 7 -22.55 -1.00 -5.22
C PRO A 7 -21.64 -0.87 -6.45
N VAL A 8 -21.79 0.20 -7.23
CA VAL A 8 -20.99 0.42 -8.45
C VAL A 8 -19.54 0.73 -8.11
N THR A 9 -19.31 1.60 -7.13
CA THR A 9 -17.95 1.98 -6.72
C THR A 9 -17.25 0.81 -6.07
N GLU A 10 -17.94 0.05 -5.22
CA GLU A 10 -17.40 -1.18 -4.61
C GLU A 10 -16.97 -2.20 -5.67
N GLN A 11 -17.77 -2.41 -6.72
CA GLN A 11 -17.40 -3.30 -7.81
C GLN A 11 -16.14 -2.82 -8.54
N ARG A 12 -16.03 -1.51 -8.84
CA ARG A 12 -14.83 -0.95 -9.50
C ARG A 12 -13.57 -1.10 -8.64
N PHE A 13 -13.70 -0.91 -7.33
CA PHE A 13 -12.60 -1.15 -6.40
C PHE A 13 -12.22 -2.62 -6.37
N PHE A 14 -13.19 -3.52 -6.28
CA PHE A 14 -12.94 -4.97 -6.33
C PHE A 14 -12.20 -5.37 -7.60
N GLU A 15 -12.66 -4.90 -8.77
CA GLU A 15 -12.02 -5.17 -10.07
C GLU A 15 -10.60 -4.60 -10.16
N ALA A 16 -10.36 -3.39 -9.61
CA ALA A 16 -9.04 -2.76 -9.68
C ALA A 16 -8.01 -3.40 -8.75
N PHE A 17 -8.45 -3.99 -7.63
CA PHE A 17 -7.59 -4.58 -6.60
C PHE A 17 -7.65 -6.11 -6.53
N SER A 18 -8.37 -6.78 -7.45
CA SER A 18 -8.52 -8.24 -7.46
C SER A 18 -7.19 -8.99 -7.48
N ASP A 19 -6.25 -8.51 -8.30
CA ASP A 19 -4.97 -9.17 -8.55
C ASP A 19 -3.78 -8.39 -7.97
N THR A 20 -4.02 -7.20 -7.40
CA THR A 20 -2.95 -6.32 -6.95
C THR A 20 -3.32 -5.59 -5.65
N ALA A 21 -2.37 -5.47 -4.72
CA ALA A 21 -2.56 -4.70 -3.49
C ALA A 21 -2.37 -3.17 -3.68
N LEU A 22 -1.86 -2.74 -4.84
CA LEU A 22 -1.46 -1.37 -5.13
C LEU A 22 -1.80 -1.02 -6.58
N VAL A 23 -2.45 0.11 -6.78
CA VAL A 23 -2.77 0.62 -8.12
C VAL A 23 -1.94 1.87 -8.46
N PRO A 24 -1.54 2.07 -9.72
CA PRO A 24 -0.83 3.27 -10.16
C PRO A 24 -1.74 4.51 -10.12
N ALA A 25 -1.13 5.70 -10.09
CA ALA A 25 -1.83 6.99 -10.05
C ALA A 25 -2.95 7.12 -11.10
N LYS A 26 -2.73 6.66 -12.32
CA LYS A 26 -3.73 6.72 -13.40
C LYS A 26 -5.00 5.92 -13.09
N ILE A 27 -4.88 4.76 -12.43
CA ILE A 27 -6.04 3.95 -12.05
C ILE A 27 -6.69 4.54 -10.80
N ALA A 28 -5.90 4.94 -9.81
CA ALA A 28 -6.39 5.59 -8.60
C ALA A 28 -7.23 6.84 -8.91
N ALA A 29 -6.74 7.71 -9.80
CA ALA A 29 -7.43 8.93 -10.19
C ALA A 29 -8.82 8.62 -10.79
N ARG A 30 -8.91 7.60 -11.65
CA ARG A 30 -10.18 7.15 -12.24
C ARG A 30 -11.16 6.57 -11.22
N LEU A 31 -10.66 5.86 -10.19
CA LEU A 31 -11.50 5.29 -9.13
C LEU A 31 -12.13 6.37 -8.25
N VAL A 32 -11.40 7.47 -8.03
CA VAL A 32 -11.82 8.57 -7.15
C VAL A 32 -12.52 9.69 -7.93
N GLY A 33 -12.46 9.68 -9.26
CA GLY A 33 -13.09 10.69 -10.12
C GLY A 33 -12.27 11.97 -10.26
N LEU A 34 -10.95 11.88 -10.11
CA LEU A 34 -10.00 12.99 -10.26
C LEU A 34 -9.14 12.79 -11.51
N ASP A 35 -8.50 13.85 -11.98
CA ASP A 35 -7.35 13.73 -12.88
C ASP A 35 -6.07 13.37 -12.11
N THR A 36 -5.03 12.95 -12.83
CA THR A 36 -3.78 12.48 -12.21
C THR A 36 -2.95 13.59 -11.58
N ASP A 37 -3.06 14.81 -12.10
CA ASP A 37 -2.25 15.94 -11.63
C ASP A 37 -2.84 16.45 -10.32
N THR A 38 -4.16 16.62 -10.26
CA THR A 38 -4.91 16.90 -9.03
C THR A 38 -4.66 15.84 -7.96
N LEU A 39 -4.73 14.54 -8.31
CA LEU A 39 -4.41 13.47 -7.36
C LEU A 39 -2.96 13.59 -6.83
N SER A 40 -2.03 14.01 -7.69
CA SER A 40 -0.64 14.22 -7.28
C SER A 40 -0.50 15.39 -6.32
N GLU A 41 -1.11 16.54 -6.63
CA GLU A 41 -1.13 17.72 -5.77
C GLU A 41 -1.72 17.41 -4.40
N MET A 42 -2.89 16.76 -4.36
CA MET A 42 -3.53 16.32 -3.11
C MET A 42 -2.65 15.35 -2.31
N THR A 43 -1.86 14.53 -2.99
CA THR A 43 -0.90 13.64 -2.33
C THR A 43 0.29 14.41 -1.75
N ASP A 44 0.73 15.48 -2.41
CA ASP A 44 1.80 16.35 -1.93
C ASP A 44 1.35 17.22 -0.75
N GLU A 45 0.09 17.64 -0.75
CA GLU A 45 -0.58 18.31 0.38
C GLU A 45 -0.87 17.36 1.56
N GLY A 46 -0.74 16.05 1.34
CA GLY A 46 -0.96 15.02 2.36
C GLY A 46 -2.42 14.61 2.56
N LEU A 47 -3.34 15.07 1.71
CA LEU A 47 -4.76 14.74 1.73
C LEU A 47 -5.03 13.28 1.35
N ILE A 48 -4.32 12.78 0.34
CA ILE A 48 -4.41 11.38 -0.09
C ILE A 48 -3.04 10.73 0.08
N ARG A 49 -3.03 9.57 0.74
CA ARG A 49 -1.78 8.88 1.01
C ARG A 49 -1.37 7.97 -0.14
N ALA A 50 -0.11 8.08 -0.56
CA ALA A 50 0.49 7.20 -1.55
C ALA A 50 1.67 6.41 -0.97
N VAL A 51 1.90 5.23 -1.54
CA VAL A 51 3.11 4.43 -1.39
C VAL A 51 4.06 4.75 -2.54
N ARG A 52 5.28 5.19 -2.22
CA ARG A 52 6.32 5.38 -3.24
C ARG A 52 6.93 4.04 -3.64
N LYS A 53 6.95 3.75 -4.93
CA LYS A 53 7.64 2.61 -5.55
C LYS A 53 8.68 3.15 -6.53
N GLY A 54 9.88 3.43 -6.01
CA GLY A 54 10.91 4.16 -6.75
C GLY A 54 10.46 5.59 -7.03
N ARG A 55 10.40 5.97 -8.31
CA ARG A 55 9.94 7.30 -8.76
C ARG A 55 8.42 7.42 -8.87
N LEU A 56 7.70 6.31 -8.87
CA LEU A 56 6.25 6.28 -9.08
C LEU A 56 5.48 6.27 -7.76
N ARG A 57 4.29 6.86 -7.79
CA ARG A 57 3.29 6.79 -6.71
C ARG A 57 2.30 5.66 -6.99
N SER A 58 1.98 4.90 -5.96
CA SER A 58 0.97 3.85 -5.99
C SER A 58 0.05 4.00 -4.79
N TYR A 59 -1.20 3.62 -4.93
CA TYR A 59 -2.25 3.86 -3.94
C TYR A 59 -2.81 2.53 -3.46
N THR A 60 -3.16 2.48 -2.18
CA THR A 60 -3.83 1.31 -1.60
C THR A 60 -5.33 1.50 -1.67
N GLU A 61 -6.06 0.39 -1.72
CA GLU A 61 -7.52 0.40 -1.63
C GLU A 61 -7.99 1.16 -0.38
N HIS A 62 -7.36 0.89 0.76
CA HIS A 62 -7.72 1.50 2.03
C HIS A 62 -7.55 3.02 2.04
N ASP A 63 -6.44 3.54 1.51
CA ASP A 63 -6.18 4.98 1.49
C ASP A 63 -7.18 5.71 0.56
N LEU A 64 -7.52 5.12 -0.59
CA LEU A 64 -8.52 5.68 -1.51
C LEU A 64 -9.95 5.60 -0.93
N ARG A 65 -10.30 4.50 -0.26
CA ARG A 65 -11.59 4.36 0.44
C ARG A 65 -11.72 5.37 1.57
N ALA A 66 -10.66 5.56 2.36
CA ALA A 66 -10.65 6.53 3.46
C ALA A 66 -10.92 7.94 2.92
N TYR A 67 -10.26 8.34 1.83
CA TYR A 67 -10.54 9.64 1.20
C TYR A 67 -12.01 9.79 0.78
N LEU A 68 -12.59 8.78 0.13
CA LEU A 68 -13.98 8.84 -0.34
C LEU A 68 -15.02 8.82 0.79
N LEU A 69 -14.71 8.19 1.93
CA LEU A 69 -15.66 8.00 3.03
C LEU A 69 -15.53 9.06 4.13
N GLU A 70 -14.30 9.47 4.44
CA GLU A 70 -13.98 10.37 5.55
C GLU A 70 -13.65 11.79 5.07
N GLY A 71 -13.34 11.96 3.77
CA GLY A 71 -12.99 13.24 3.18
C GLY A 71 -11.54 13.65 3.42
N PRO A 72 -11.15 14.86 2.95
CA PRO A 72 -9.79 15.39 3.08
C PRO A 72 -9.39 15.70 4.54
N ASP A 73 -10.36 15.86 5.44
CA ASP A 73 -10.13 16.13 6.87
C ASP A 73 -9.87 14.85 7.69
N ALA A 74 -9.75 13.70 7.03
CA ALA A 74 -9.48 12.43 7.70
C ALA A 74 -8.17 12.51 8.50
N PRO A 75 -8.15 12.08 9.77
CA PRO A 75 -6.96 12.18 10.59
C PRO A 75 -5.80 11.37 9.97
N PRO A 76 -4.57 11.92 9.95
CA PRO A 76 -3.43 11.23 9.37
C PRO A 76 -3.18 9.92 10.13
N ARG A 77 -3.39 8.79 9.45
CA ARG A 77 -3.22 7.47 10.07
C ARG A 77 -1.73 7.17 10.26
N GLU A 78 -1.28 7.08 11.51
CA GLU A 78 0.07 6.66 11.83
C GLU A 78 0.33 5.25 11.27
N ARG A 79 1.34 5.12 10.39
CA ARG A 79 1.80 3.78 9.98
C ARG A 79 2.71 3.28 11.07
N LYS A 80 2.38 2.12 11.63
CA LYS A 80 3.37 1.37 12.43
C LYS A 80 4.59 1.16 11.53
N PRO A 81 5.79 1.62 11.95
CA PRO A 81 6.99 1.40 11.16
C PRO A 81 7.13 -0.10 10.91
N LYS A 82 7.45 -0.46 9.67
CA LYS A 82 7.65 -1.85 9.28
C LYS A 82 8.70 -2.41 10.25
N GLN A 83 8.30 -3.40 11.06
CA GLN A 83 9.19 -4.00 12.03
C GLN A 83 10.39 -4.55 11.24
N VAL A 84 11.54 -3.91 11.39
CA VAL A 84 12.76 -4.33 10.71
C VAL A 84 13.13 -5.64 11.39
N VAL A 85 12.73 -6.76 10.80
CA VAL A 85 13.21 -8.07 11.24
C VAL A 85 14.70 -8.03 10.97
N ALA A 86 15.49 -7.90 12.03
CA ALA A 86 16.95 -7.93 11.92
C ALA A 86 17.30 -9.18 11.11
N ALA A 87 17.93 -8.98 9.95
CA ALA A 87 18.43 -10.09 9.15
C ALA A 87 19.35 -10.90 10.08
N SER A 88 18.88 -12.07 10.52
CA SER A 88 19.72 -13.02 11.22
C SER A 88 20.86 -13.30 10.24
N ARG A 89 22.06 -12.78 10.54
CA ARG A 89 23.28 -13.14 9.83
C ARG A 89 23.50 -14.61 10.13
N GLY A 90 22.85 -15.48 9.35
CA GLY A 90 23.05 -16.91 9.40
C GLY A 90 24.55 -17.12 9.29
N ARG A 91 25.14 -17.72 10.33
CA ARG A 91 26.56 -18.02 10.36
C ARG A 91 26.84 -18.88 9.13
N VAL A 92 27.46 -18.30 8.11
CA VAL A 92 27.78 -19.01 6.87
C VAL A 92 28.76 -20.09 7.25
N VAL A 93 28.30 -21.34 7.32
CA VAL A 93 29.16 -22.49 7.57
C VAL A 93 29.70 -22.93 6.21
N PRO A 94 31.03 -22.86 5.99
CA PRO A 94 31.64 -23.39 4.78
C PRO A 94 31.25 -24.86 4.60
N PHE A 95 31.05 -25.29 3.36
CA PHE A 95 30.61 -26.65 3.04
C PHE A 95 31.48 -27.75 3.70
N SER A 96 32.77 -27.47 3.89
CA SER A 96 33.74 -28.33 4.57
C SER A 96 33.47 -28.56 6.06
N LYS A 97 32.63 -27.76 6.72
CA LYS A 97 32.29 -27.89 8.15
C LYS A 97 30.88 -28.41 8.40
N ARG A 98 30.14 -28.80 7.34
CA ARG A 98 28.74 -29.29 7.45
C ARG A 98 28.61 -30.70 8.05
N ALA A 99 29.65 -31.54 7.97
CA ALA A 99 29.60 -32.94 8.42
C ALA A 99 29.54 -33.12 9.96
N ALA A 100 29.84 -32.09 10.75
CA ALA A 100 29.80 -32.18 12.21
C ALA A 100 28.47 -31.71 12.83
N ALA A 101 27.57 -31.10 12.05
CA ALA A 101 26.34 -30.47 12.55
C ALA A 101 25.10 -31.39 12.51
N GLY A 102 25.23 -32.62 12.01
CA GLY A 102 24.12 -33.58 11.82
C GLY A 102 23.96 -34.65 12.91
N LYS A 103 24.50 -34.44 14.12
CA LYS A 103 24.23 -35.31 15.28
C LYS A 103 23.63 -34.49 16.43
N ARG A 104 22.33 -34.25 16.36
CA ARG A 104 21.47 -34.00 17.52
C ARG A 104 20.13 -34.66 17.27
#